data_AF-A0AAC9CYS6-F1
#
_entry.id   AF-A0AAC9CYS6-F1
#
_cell.length_a   1.000
_cell.length_b   1.000
_cell.length_c   1.000
_cell.angle_alpha   90.00
_cell.angle_beta   90.00
_cell.angle_gamma   90.00
#
_symmetry.space_group_name_H-M   'P 1'
#
loop_
_entity.id
_entity.type
_entity.pdbx_description
1 polymer ?
#
loop_
_entity_poly.entity_id
_entity_poly.type
_entity_poly.pdbx_seq_one_letter_code
_entity_poly.pdbx_strand_id
1 'polypeptide(L)'
;MNLNLRFATSIIRPWEKLNSELINQISIDSNISDFITMAEDLAVRLSHFPEIAGKKSVRTIKNSIEYNIIVDIADATKHESLGNEERNNKLSISSLFEGKDDDTFRFIRNKIVVKHSKYGIVDFLEVSKKAAEFLFSQLGLNISWRANILEAPNLFSNKVALDIFYNHQFIWNGLQIEFLRKNETGEFIHYNPSKFLFELRSHDTLPATDFFRYSYELLKTSIDQESIISKSNNFDETEFKITNIVSKKVILVKLITEDYVTNIGKFKEFFNNLEYEDLIIISKIDFSQDVKEYVCSLENVSLVSVNNNYDAINIPIDCFKIKTSHSNLKLTSVSKTIIGVLQEDAQLFSSLRNKPVNEVGKIFSLDKVNLIDFKELCLSQVVIKNGKTQGKMSLNYKPRDKKDFFIKIDDTFLKIGVEVDFEWETENSELKSPILTFDKTQMGISLWYLENYLIKGEEKIHIKIPVIKYGNTSAFGFV
;
A
#
# COMPACT_ATOMS: atom_id res chain seq x y z
N MET A 1 8.93 22.16 -28.59
CA MET A 1 7.86 21.89 -27.60
C MET A 1 7.38 23.23 -27.05
N ASN A 2 6.07 23.45 -26.93
CA ASN A 2 5.51 24.74 -26.53
C ASN A 2 5.91 25.09 -25.08
N LEU A 3 6.63 26.20 -24.89
CA LEU A 3 7.15 26.63 -23.58
C LEU A 3 6.02 26.95 -22.60
N ASN A 4 4.90 27.50 -23.08
CA ASN A 4 3.72 27.76 -22.26
C ASN A 4 3.13 26.45 -21.73
N LEU A 5 3.04 25.41 -22.58
CA LEU A 5 2.56 24.10 -22.16
C LEU A 5 3.47 23.48 -21.10
N ARG A 6 4.80 23.57 -21.27
CA ARG A 6 5.76 23.08 -20.28
C ARG A 6 5.63 23.80 -18.94
N PHE A 7 5.45 25.12 -18.95
CA PHE A 7 5.25 25.89 -17.72
C PHE A 7 3.94 25.47 -17.05
N ALA A 8 2.85 25.35 -17.81
CA ALA A 8 1.57 24.95 -17.29
C ALA A 8 1.61 23.55 -16.63
N THR A 9 2.26 22.57 -17.28
CA THR A 9 2.35 21.21 -16.74
C THR A 9 3.34 21.07 -15.60
N SER A 10 4.42 21.86 -15.59
CA SER A 10 5.51 21.69 -14.63
C SER A 10 5.38 22.59 -13.40
N ILE A 11 4.68 23.72 -13.51
CA ILE A 11 4.57 24.73 -12.45
C ILE A 11 3.11 24.94 -12.03
N ILE A 12 2.24 25.33 -12.97
CA ILE A 12 0.86 25.73 -12.65
C ILE A 12 0.07 24.56 -12.09
N ARG A 13 0.04 23.42 -12.81
CA ARG A 13 -0.75 22.25 -12.38
C ARG A 13 -0.28 21.68 -11.03
N PRO A 14 1.04 21.54 -10.75
CA PRO A 14 1.50 21.15 -9.42
C PRO A 14 1.15 22.17 -8.33
N TRP A 15 1.27 23.49 -8.61
CA TRP A 15 0.87 24.53 -7.65
C TRP A 15 -0.62 24.47 -7.32
N GLU A 16 -1.47 24.33 -8.34
CA GLU A 16 -2.93 24.23 -8.16
C GLU A 16 -3.32 22.97 -7.39
N LYS A 17 -2.69 21.83 -7.69
CA LYS A 17 -2.88 20.60 -6.93
C LYS A 17 -2.50 20.80 -5.46
N LEU A 18 -1.32 21.35 -5.18
CA LEU A 18 -0.88 21.59 -3.81
C LEU A 18 -1.85 22.53 -3.06
N ASN A 19 -2.27 23.62 -3.70
CA ASN A 19 -3.23 24.57 -3.15
C ASN A 19 -4.59 23.92 -2.86
N SER A 20 -5.07 23.01 -3.71
CA SER A 20 -6.33 22.28 -3.48
C SER A 20 -6.22 21.25 -2.36
N GLU A 21 -5.07 20.63 -2.15
CA GLU A 21 -4.90 19.66 -1.05
C GLU A 21 -4.81 20.37 0.31
N LEU A 22 -4.21 21.56 0.34
CA LEU A 22 -4.00 22.31 1.57
C LEU A 22 -5.30 22.85 2.21
N ILE A 23 -6.43 22.87 1.48
CA ILE A 23 -7.74 23.23 2.08
C ILE A 23 -8.43 22.08 2.80
N ASN A 24 -7.85 20.87 2.78
CA ASN A 24 -8.38 19.74 3.56
C ASN A 24 -8.08 19.97 5.05
N GLN A 25 -9.08 19.76 5.90
CA GLN A 25 -9.00 19.96 7.37
C GLN A 25 -8.25 18.82 8.05
N ILE A 26 -7.03 18.54 7.61
CA ILE A 26 -6.24 17.39 8.08
C ILE A 26 -5.12 17.82 9.03
N SER A 27 -4.85 16.97 10.02
CA SER A 27 -3.69 17.04 10.91
C SER A 27 -2.45 16.54 10.17
N ILE A 28 -1.44 17.38 10.07
CA ILE A 28 -0.20 17.11 9.34
C ILE A 28 1.00 17.32 10.28
N ASP A 29 1.97 16.42 10.20
CA ASP A 29 3.26 16.60 10.85
C ASP A 29 3.94 17.88 10.33
N SER A 30 4.27 18.75 11.28
CA SER A 30 4.81 20.08 10.99
C SER A 30 6.15 20.07 10.25
N ASN A 31 6.93 18.98 10.25
CA ASN A 31 8.27 18.93 9.65
C ASN A 31 8.40 17.92 8.51
N ILE A 32 7.57 16.87 8.46
CA ILE A 32 7.68 15.78 7.48
C ILE A 32 6.30 15.44 6.94
N SER A 33 6.03 15.82 5.69
CA SER A 33 4.79 15.44 5.01
C SER A 33 4.97 15.44 3.50
N ASP A 34 4.05 14.77 2.80
CA ASP A 34 3.99 14.80 1.34
C ASP A 34 3.88 16.23 0.80
N PHE A 35 3.19 17.13 1.51
CA PHE A 35 3.03 18.51 1.09
C PHE A 35 4.33 19.30 1.14
N ILE A 36 5.21 19.02 2.10
CA ILE A 36 6.56 19.60 2.14
C ILE A 36 7.33 19.11 0.92
N THR A 37 7.35 17.80 0.66
CA THR A 37 8.00 17.21 -0.52
C THR A 37 7.46 17.81 -1.83
N MET A 38 6.15 18.01 -1.94
CA MET A 38 5.50 18.66 -3.10
C MET A 38 5.93 20.12 -3.26
N ALA A 39 6.07 20.86 -2.17
CA ALA A 39 6.56 22.24 -2.19
C ALA A 39 8.03 22.31 -2.60
N GLU A 40 8.86 21.42 -2.09
CA GLU A 40 10.28 21.32 -2.47
C GLU A 40 10.46 21.00 -3.95
N ASP A 41 9.74 19.99 -4.48
CA ASP A 41 9.75 19.67 -5.91
C ASP A 41 9.30 20.87 -6.76
N LEU A 42 8.24 21.57 -6.35
CA LEU A 42 7.78 22.77 -7.04
C LEU A 42 8.82 23.89 -7.01
N ALA A 43 9.51 24.10 -5.88
CA ALA A 43 10.58 25.08 -5.76
C ALA A 43 11.75 24.76 -6.71
N VAL A 44 12.16 23.50 -6.75
CA VAL A 44 13.19 23.02 -7.69
C VAL A 44 12.75 23.30 -9.13
N ARG A 45 11.54 22.92 -9.52
CA ARG A 45 11.04 23.16 -10.88
C ARG A 45 10.99 24.65 -11.24
N LEU A 46 10.53 25.50 -10.33
CA LEU A 46 10.53 26.96 -10.51
C LEU A 46 11.95 27.51 -10.70
N SER A 47 12.90 27.06 -9.87
CA SER A 47 14.29 27.53 -9.93
C SER A 47 15.00 27.16 -11.23
N HIS A 48 14.75 25.96 -11.78
CA HIS A 48 15.39 25.44 -13.00
C HIS A 48 14.64 25.76 -14.30
N PHE A 49 13.40 26.25 -14.21
CA PHE A 49 12.60 26.52 -15.41
C PHE A 49 13.28 27.45 -16.44
N PRO A 50 13.99 28.53 -16.04
CA PRO A 50 14.66 29.40 -17.01
C PRO A 50 15.72 28.68 -17.86
N GLU A 51 16.42 27.70 -17.29
CA GLU A 51 17.42 26.89 -18.00
C GLU A 51 16.73 26.01 -19.06
N ILE A 52 15.58 25.44 -18.71
CA ILE A 52 14.71 24.69 -19.65
C ILE A 52 14.20 25.61 -20.78
N ALA A 53 14.01 26.90 -20.50
CA ALA A 53 13.64 27.91 -21.48
C ALA A 53 14.83 28.42 -22.33
N GLY A 54 16.04 27.88 -22.15
CA GLY A 54 17.24 28.27 -22.89
C GLY A 54 17.85 29.60 -22.42
N LYS A 55 17.49 30.09 -21.23
CA LYS A 55 18.13 31.25 -20.60
C LYS A 55 19.21 30.78 -19.64
N LYS A 56 20.30 31.55 -19.51
CA LYS A 56 21.26 31.34 -18.42
C LYS A 56 20.52 31.49 -17.08
N SER A 57 20.95 30.71 -16.08
CA SER A 57 20.44 30.75 -14.71
C SER A 57 20.04 32.18 -14.29
N VAL A 58 18.78 32.35 -13.92
CA VAL A 58 18.19 33.67 -13.56
C VAL A 58 18.72 34.20 -12.23
N ARG A 59 19.63 33.48 -11.56
CA ARG A 59 20.34 33.95 -10.34
C ARG A 59 20.98 35.33 -10.49
N THR A 60 21.31 35.76 -11.71
CA THR A 60 21.89 37.09 -11.96
C THR A 60 20.86 38.23 -12.00
N ILE A 61 19.54 37.96 -11.98
CA ILE A 61 18.48 38.97 -12.04
C ILE A 61 17.99 39.26 -10.61
N LYS A 62 18.59 40.28 -9.97
CA LYS A 62 18.35 40.70 -8.57
C LYS A 62 16.93 41.22 -8.25
N ASN A 63 15.94 41.00 -9.11
CA ASN A 63 14.73 41.83 -9.14
C ASN A 63 13.48 41.21 -8.50
N SER A 64 13.50 39.96 -8.03
CA SER A 64 12.37 39.37 -7.28
C SER A 64 12.86 38.72 -5.99
N ILE A 65 12.34 39.22 -4.87
CA ILE A 65 12.61 38.65 -3.54
C ILE A 65 12.03 37.23 -3.48
N GLU A 66 10.82 37.05 -3.98
CA GLU A 66 10.09 35.79 -3.95
C GLU A 66 10.79 34.71 -4.77
N TYR A 67 11.30 35.05 -5.96
CA TYR A 67 12.07 34.12 -6.77
C TYR A 67 13.38 33.71 -6.07
N ASN A 68 14.06 34.62 -5.38
CA ASN A 68 15.27 34.29 -4.62
C ASN A 68 14.96 33.32 -3.47
N ILE A 69 13.86 33.53 -2.74
CA ILE A 69 13.41 32.60 -1.69
C ILE A 69 13.21 31.20 -2.28
N ILE A 70 12.56 31.09 -3.44
CA ILE A 70 12.35 29.80 -4.12
C ILE A 70 13.67 29.14 -4.53
N VAL A 71 14.63 29.90 -5.04
CA VAL A 71 15.96 29.39 -5.40
C VAL A 71 16.69 28.88 -4.16
N ASP A 72 16.62 29.59 -3.04
CA ASP A 72 17.29 29.16 -1.81
C ASP A 72 16.62 27.91 -1.20
N ILE A 73 15.29 27.78 -1.28
CA ILE A 73 14.59 26.54 -0.90
C ILE A 73 15.06 25.38 -1.80
N ALA A 74 15.07 25.57 -3.12
CA ALA A 74 15.50 24.55 -4.08
C ALA A 74 16.95 24.09 -3.87
N ASP A 75 17.83 24.99 -3.43
CA ASP A 75 19.21 24.66 -3.07
C ASP A 75 19.28 23.90 -1.76
N ALA A 76 18.51 24.31 -0.74
CA ALA A 76 18.45 23.62 0.56
C ALA A 76 17.98 22.17 0.43
N THR A 77 16.97 21.90 -0.41
CA THR A 77 16.48 20.53 -0.67
C THR A 77 17.56 19.61 -1.27
N LYS A 78 18.52 20.14 -2.04
CA LYS A 78 19.54 19.31 -2.74
C LYS A 78 20.74 18.93 -1.86
N HIS A 79 20.93 19.61 -0.74
CA HIS A 79 22.14 19.53 0.05
C HIS A 79 21.77 19.31 1.52
N GLU A 80 22.12 18.13 2.08
CA GLU A 80 21.89 17.83 3.50
C GLU A 80 22.50 18.88 4.45
N SER A 81 23.58 19.53 4.00
CA SER A 81 24.13 20.73 4.63
C SER A 81 24.66 21.69 3.56
N LEU A 82 24.21 22.95 3.61
CA LEU A 82 24.77 24.03 2.80
C LEU A 82 25.95 24.66 3.56
N GLY A 83 27.03 25.00 2.85
CA GLY A 83 28.19 25.70 3.44
C GLY A 83 27.88 27.11 3.98
N ASN A 84 26.68 27.63 3.75
CA ASN A 84 26.17 28.85 4.38
C ASN A 84 24.84 28.52 5.10
N GLU A 85 24.87 28.53 6.44
CA GLU A 85 23.71 28.23 7.29
C GLU A 85 22.54 29.19 7.06
N GLU A 86 22.80 30.44 6.65
CA GLU A 86 21.74 31.41 6.34
C GLU A 86 20.85 30.97 5.16
N ARG A 87 21.31 30.01 4.35
CA ARG A 87 20.55 29.49 3.20
C ARG A 87 19.78 28.22 3.53
N ASN A 88 19.90 27.70 4.76
CA ASN A 88 19.21 26.50 5.18
C ASN A 88 17.76 26.83 5.58
N ASN A 89 16.92 27.02 4.56
CA ASN A 89 15.52 27.40 4.73
C ASN A 89 14.68 26.17 5.04
N LYS A 90 14.34 25.98 6.32
CA LYS A 90 13.46 24.89 6.75
C LYS A 90 12.00 25.19 6.40
N LEU A 91 11.37 24.28 5.67
CA LEU A 91 9.92 24.27 5.48
C LEU A 91 9.24 23.60 6.68
N SER A 92 8.09 24.13 7.06
CA SER A 92 7.21 23.51 8.04
C SER A 92 5.74 23.71 7.66
N ILE A 93 4.82 22.97 8.26
CA ILE A 93 3.36 23.16 8.03
C ILE A 93 2.66 23.61 9.30
N SER A 94 1.78 24.60 9.16
CA SER A 94 0.84 25.01 10.20
C SER A 94 -0.61 24.94 9.73
N SER A 95 -1.52 24.50 10.59
CA SER A 95 -2.96 24.55 10.34
C SER A 95 -3.50 25.93 10.77
N LEU A 96 -4.06 26.69 9.83
CA LEU A 96 -4.60 28.01 10.07
C LEU A 96 -6.07 27.96 10.48
N PHE A 97 -6.40 28.68 11.55
CA PHE A 97 -7.77 28.88 12.01
C PHE A 97 -8.13 30.35 12.13
N GLU A 98 -9.33 30.73 11.69
CA GLU A 98 -9.95 32.02 11.97
C GLU A 98 -10.73 31.91 13.29
N GLY A 99 -10.38 32.72 14.29
CA GLY A 99 -11.10 32.84 15.55
C GLY A 99 -11.98 34.09 15.59
N LYS A 100 -13.10 33.98 16.32
CA LYS A 100 -14.02 35.09 16.62
C LYS A 100 -14.10 35.33 18.13
N ASP A 101 -14.66 36.50 18.49
CA ASP A 101 -14.85 36.89 19.89
C ASP A 101 -15.89 36.04 20.64
N ASP A 102 -16.68 35.21 19.92
CA ASP A 102 -17.66 34.27 20.48
C ASP A 102 -17.08 32.87 20.75
N ASP A 103 -15.75 32.75 20.83
CA ASP A 103 -15.01 31.49 20.99
C ASP A 103 -15.31 30.45 19.89
N THR A 104 -15.73 30.90 18.69
CA THR A 104 -15.86 30.04 17.52
C THR A 104 -14.66 30.13 16.59
N PHE A 105 -14.35 29.01 15.95
CA PHE A 105 -13.19 28.82 15.08
C PHE A 105 -13.62 28.23 13.75
N ARG A 106 -12.99 28.68 12.67
CA ARG A 106 -13.11 28.12 11.33
C ARG A 106 -11.73 27.68 10.86
N PHE A 107 -11.63 26.49 10.29
CA PHE A 107 -10.42 26.10 9.55
C PHE A 107 -10.30 26.91 8.27
N ILE A 108 -9.13 27.48 7.99
CA ILE A 108 -8.86 28.25 6.77
C ILE A 108 -8.15 27.35 5.75
N ARG A 109 -6.97 26.83 6.11
CA ARG A 109 -6.16 25.90 5.31
C ARG A 109 -4.92 25.47 6.10
N ASN A 110 -4.23 24.47 5.60
CA ASN A 110 -2.84 24.22 5.95
C ASN A 110 -1.91 25.18 5.17
N LYS A 111 -0.94 25.76 5.87
CA LYS A 111 0.03 26.74 5.35
C LYS A 111 1.42 26.13 5.42
N ILE A 112 2.11 26.10 4.29
CA ILE A 112 3.52 25.73 4.22
C ILE A 112 4.33 26.98 4.54
N VAL A 113 4.91 26.99 5.73
CA VAL A 113 5.69 28.08 6.29
C VAL A 113 7.15 27.93 5.87
N VAL A 114 7.69 28.98 5.26
CA VAL A 114 9.12 29.10 5.00
C VAL A 114 9.73 29.99 6.09
N LYS A 115 10.65 29.45 6.88
CA LYS A 115 11.45 30.25 7.82
C LYS A 115 12.74 30.69 7.13
N HIS A 116 12.71 31.88 6.51
CA HIS A 116 13.86 32.42 5.80
C HIS A 116 14.69 33.34 6.69
N SER A 117 16.00 33.11 6.76
CA SER A 117 16.93 33.90 7.60
C SER A 117 16.84 35.41 7.35
N LYS A 118 16.87 35.79 6.06
CA LYS A 118 16.85 37.18 5.59
C LYS A 118 15.47 37.82 5.47
N TYR A 119 14.47 37.07 5.01
CA TYR A 119 13.15 37.60 4.66
C TYR A 119 12.06 37.28 5.71
N GLY A 120 12.44 36.59 6.79
CA GLY A 120 11.53 36.23 7.87
C GLY A 120 10.62 35.06 7.50
N ILE A 121 9.45 35.03 8.13
CA ILE A 121 8.47 33.96 7.97
C ILE A 121 7.53 34.32 6.82
N VAL A 122 7.47 33.48 5.79
CA VAL A 122 6.60 33.69 4.62
C VAL A 122 5.78 32.43 4.29
N ASP A 123 4.68 32.61 3.55
CA ASP A 123 3.87 31.50 3.04
C ASP A 123 4.39 31.05 1.66
N PHE A 124 4.68 29.76 1.54
CA PHE A 124 5.22 29.17 0.33
C PHE A 124 4.28 29.35 -0.88
N LEU A 125 2.96 29.21 -0.72
CA LEU A 125 2.03 29.34 -1.85
C LEU A 125 2.04 30.76 -2.44
N GLU A 126 2.07 31.77 -1.57
CA GLU A 126 2.12 33.17 -1.96
C GLU A 126 3.44 33.51 -2.65
N VAL A 127 4.57 33.07 -2.07
CA VAL A 127 5.91 33.30 -2.62
C VAL A 127 6.10 32.57 -3.95
N SER A 128 5.68 31.30 -4.05
CA SER A 128 5.79 30.53 -5.29
C SER A 128 4.90 31.07 -6.40
N LYS A 129 3.70 31.58 -6.08
CA LYS A 129 2.83 32.29 -7.03
C LYS A 129 3.54 33.52 -7.61
N LYS A 130 4.03 34.41 -6.75
CA LYS A 130 4.74 35.63 -7.17
C LYS A 130 6.01 35.33 -7.96
N ALA A 131 6.74 34.29 -7.57
CA ALA A 131 7.91 33.80 -8.31
C ALA A 131 7.53 33.30 -9.73
N ALA A 132 6.42 32.58 -9.85
CA ALA A 132 5.91 32.14 -11.15
C ALA A 132 5.45 33.31 -12.03
N GLU A 133 4.75 34.31 -11.45
CA GLU A 133 4.34 35.54 -12.14
C GLU A 133 5.55 36.36 -12.62
N PHE A 134 6.58 36.44 -11.79
CA PHE A 134 7.87 37.02 -12.19
C PHE A 134 8.45 36.28 -13.41
N LEU A 135 8.48 34.95 -13.39
CA LEU A 135 8.96 34.16 -14.54
C LEU A 135 8.10 34.35 -15.80
N PHE A 136 6.78 34.54 -15.68
CA PHE A 136 5.94 34.89 -16.84
C PHE A 136 6.46 36.14 -17.52
N SER A 137 6.72 37.19 -16.73
CA SER A 137 7.19 38.48 -17.24
C SER A 137 8.57 38.36 -17.89
N GLN A 138 9.50 37.62 -17.27
CA GLN A 138 10.88 37.53 -17.73
C GLN A 138 11.05 36.63 -18.96
N LEU A 139 10.22 35.59 -19.07
CA LEU A 139 10.29 34.63 -20.17
C LEU A 139 9.33 34.97 -21.32
N GLY A 140 8.50 36.00 -21.19
CA GLY A 140 7.52 36.40 -22.19
C GLY A 140 6.44 35.34 -22.40
N LEU A 141 6.04 34.64 -21.35
CA LEU A 141 5.04 33.58 -21.42
C LEU A 141 3.64 34.19 -21.54
N ASN A 142 2.91 33.84 -22.60
CA ASN A 142 1.53 34.26 -22.78
C ASN A 142 0.58 33.26 -22.12
N ILE A 143 0.47 33.32 -20.79
CA ILE A 143 -0.38 32.45 -19.98
C ILE A 143 -1.33 33.32 -19.14
N SER A 144 -2.64 33.11 -19.29
CA SER A 144 -3.66 33.76 -18.45
C SER A 144 -3.90 32.93 -17.19
N TRP A 145 -2.94 32.95 -16.25
CA TRP A 145 -3.07 32.25 -14.97
C TRP A 145 -3.55 33.22 -13.89
N ARG A 146 -4.69 32.93 -13.27
CA ARG A 146 -5.27 33.71 -12.17
C ARG A 146 -5.27 32.87 -10.89
N ALA A 147 -4.08 32.72 -10.30
CA ALA A 147 -3.90 31.93 -9.10
C ALA A 147 -4.59 32.58 -7.90
N ASN A 148 -5.53 31.86 -7.29
CA ASN A 148 -6.13 32.23 -6.01
C ASN A 148 -5.75 31.18 -4.98
N ILE A 149 -5.19 31.61 -3.86
CA ILE A 149 -4.98 30.72 -2.72
C ILE A 149 -6.36 30.36 -2.18
N LEU A 150 -6.65 29.06 -2.12
CA LEU A 150 -7.97 28.59 -1.73
C LEU A 150 -8.10 28.61 -0.20
N GLU A 151 -9.32 28.86 0.26
CA GLU A 151 -9.70 28.70 1.66
C GLU A 151 -10.76 27.61 1.76
N ALA A 152 -10.74 26.87 2.87
CA ALA A 152 -11.80 25.96 3.24
C ALA A 152 -13.13 26.71 3.44
N PRO A 153 -14.27 26.00 3.35
CA PRO A 153 -15.60 26.58 3.52
C PRO A 153 -15.75 27.43 4.79
N ASN A 154 -16.59 28.46 4.71
CA ASN A 154 -16.81 29.40 5.80
C ASN A 154 -17.72 28.82 6.90
N LEU A 155 -17.21 27.81 7.62
CA LEU A 155 -17.92 27.08 8.67
C LEU A 155 -17.23 27.27 10.01
N PHE A 156 -17.94 27.90 10.95
CA PHE A 156 -17.48 28.11 12.32
C PHE A 156 -17.99 27.01 13.24
N SER A 157 -17.15 26.62 14.18
CA SER A 157 -17.42 25.60 15.21
C SER A 157 -16.89 26.09 16.55
N ASN A 158 -17.47 25.60 17.65
CA ASN A 158 -16.92 25.81 18.99
C ASN A 158 -15.69 24.94 19.28
N LYS A 159 -15.20 24.18 18.29
CA LYS A 159 -14.01 23.32 18.36
C LYS A 159 -13.04 23.62 17.22
N VAL A 160 -11.76 23.55 17.54
CA VAL A 160 -10.65 23.49 16.60
C VAL A 160 -10.45 22.01 16.25
N ALA A 161 -11.06 21.59 15.15
CA ALA A 161 -11.02 20.20 14.72
C ALA A 161 -10.01 19.98 13.59
N LEU A 162 -9.30 18.85 13.61
CA LEU A 162 -8.48 18.38 12.50
C LEU A 162 -8.65 16.87 12.33
N ASP A 163 -8.67 16.42 11.08
CA ASP A 163 -8.82 15.02 10.73
C ASP A 163 -7.45 14.34 10.65
N ILE A 164 -7.25 13.23 11.34
CA ILE A 164 -6.05 12.40 11.21
C ILE A 164 -6.15 11.70 9.86
N PHE A 165 -5.16 11.95 9.01
CA PHE A 165 -5.05 11.32 7.69
C PHE A 165 -3.63 10.75 7.55
N TYR A 166 -3.52 9.42 7.50
CA TYR A 166 -2.23 8.74 7.43
C TYR A 166 -1.65 8.69 6.00
N ASN A 167 -2.45 8.99 4.98
CA ASN A 167 -2.01 8.92 3.59
C ASN A 167 -0.96 9.96 3.19
N HIS A 168 -0.70 10.97 4.04
CA HIS A 168 0.22 12.08 3.75
C HIS A 168 1.40 12.19 4.73
N GLN A 169 1.54 11.22 5.65
CA GLN A 169 2.56 11.22 6.69
C GLN A 169 2.81 9.81 7.24
N PHE A 170 4.08 9.44 7.37
CA PHE A 170 4.49 8.16 7.98
C PHE A 170 4.64 8.23 9.50
N ILE A 171 4.98 9.41 10.02
CA ILE A 171 5.24 9.65 11.44
C ILE A 171 4.56 10.96 11.82
N TRP A 172 3.94 11.01 13.00
CA TRP A 172 3.35 12.23 13.55
C TRP A 172 4.08 12.62 14.83
N ASN A 173 4.98 13.59 14.72
CA ASN A 173 5.83 14.08 15.81
C ASN A 173 5.34 15.41 16.40
N GLY A 174 4.51 16.16 15.66
CA GLY A 174 3.98 17.41 16.18
C GLY A 174 3.10 18.16 15.19
N LEU A 175 2.09 18.82 15.74
CA LEU A 175 1.15 19.68 15.04
C LEU A 175 1.42 21.14 15.38
N GLN A 176 1.43 22.01 14.38
CA GLN A 176 1.49 23.46 14.58
C GLN A 176 0.15 24.08 14.19
N ILE A 177 -0.47 24.80 15.12
CA ILE A 177 -1.74 25.52 14.90
C ILE A 177 -1.45 27.02 14.97
N GLU A 178 -2.01 27.78 14.03
CA GLU A 178 -1.91 29.23 13.98
C GLU A 178 -3.32 29.83 13.98
N PHE A 179 -3.59 30.72 14.91
CA PHE A 179 -4.86 31.42 15.01
C PHE A 179 -4.75 32.83 14.43
N LEU A 180 -5.72 33.18 13.62
CA LEU A 180 -5.88 34.47 12.96
C LEU A 180 -7.27 35.02 13.28
N ARG A 181 -7.44 36.34 13.16
CA ARG A 181 -8.75 36.99 13.15
C ARG A 181 -8.76 38.08 12.09
N LYS A 182 -9.94 38.43 11.57
CA LYS A 182 -10.04 39.58 10.68
C LYS A 182 -10.07 40.88 11.47
N ASN A 183 -9.30 41.87 11.03
CA ASN A 183 -9.40 43.25 11.53
C ASN A 183 -10.59 43.98 10.87
N GLU A 184 -10.78 45.27 11.20
CA GLU A 184 -11.86 46.10 10.64
C GLU A 184 -11.80 46.24 9.11
N THR A 185 -10.60 46.12 8.53
CA THR A 185 -10.37 46.18 7.07
C THR A 185 -10.55 44.82 6.39
N GLY A 186 -10.85 43.75 7.14
CA GLY A 186 -11.03 42.39 6.64
C GLY A 186 -9.74 41.59 6.47
N GLU A 187 -8.58 42.14 6.87
CA GLU A 187 -7.28 41.48 6.79
C GLU A 187 -7.07 40.55 7.98
N PHE A 188 -6.43 39.40 7.73
CA PHE A 188 -6.06 38.47 8.79
C PHE A 188 -4.87 39.00 9.60
N ILE A 189 -5.06 39.08 10.91
CA ILE A 189 -4.02 39.39 11.89
C ILE A 189 -3.89 38.23 12.88
N HIS A 190 -2.70 38.05 13.46
CA HIS A 190 -2.50 37.03 14.49
C HIS A 190 -3.45 37.24 15.66
N TYR A 191 -4.05 36.14 16.10
CA TYR A 191 -4.97 36.07 17.22
C TYR A 191 -4.45 35.03 18.21
N ASN A 192 -4.59 35.30 19.50
CA ASN A 192 -4.26 34.34 20.53
C ASN A 192 -5.52 34.09 21.37
N PRO A 193 -6.30 33.03 21.06
CA PRO A 193 -7.52 32.74 21.83
C PRO A 193 -7.17 32.46 23.28
N SER A 194 -7.99 32.98 24.20
CA SER A 194 -7.79 32.75 25.64
C SER A 194 -7.97 31.27 26.03
N LYS A 195 -8.79 30.54 25.27
CA LYS A 195 -9.05 29.10 25.39
C LYS A 195 -9.59 28.58 24.05
N PHE A 196 -9.39 27.30 23.77
CA PHE A 196 -10.07 26.61 22.69
C PHE A 196 -10.19 25.13 23.01
N LEU A 197 -11.25 24.49 22.49
CA LEU A 197 -11.39 23.04 22.54
C LEU A 197 -10.75 22.45 21.29
N PHE A 198 -9.74 21.62 21.46
CA PHE A 198 -9.07 20.93 20.37
C PHE A 198 -9.61 19.50 20.21
N GLU A 199 -9.93 19.12 18.97
CA GLU A 199 -10.45 17.80 18.64
C GLU A 199 -9.66 17.22 17.46
N LEU A 200 -8.95 16.11 17.70
CA LEU A 200 -8.43 15.28 16.63
C LEU A 200 -9.47 14.23 16.28
N ARG A 201 -10.01 14.33 15.07
CA ARG A 201 -10.99 13.39 14.54
C ARG A 201 -10.23 12.34 13.76
N SER A 202 -10.38 11.06 14.08
CA SER A 202 -10.04 10.05 13.08
C SER A 202 -11.10 10.14 12.00
N HIS A 203 -10.70 10.25 10.73
CA HIS A 203 -11.66 10.12 9.63
C HIS A 203 -12.35 8.73 9.66
N ASP A 204 -11.81 7.79 10.44
CA ASP A 204 -12.16 6.38 10.49
C ASP A 204 -13.01 5.95 11.70
N THR A 205 -13.37 6.82 12.65
CA THR A 205 -14.42 6.45 13.61
C THR A 205 -15.81 6.72 13.03
N LEU A 206 -16.16 6.00 11.96
CA LEU A 206 -17.53 5.49 11.88
C LEU A 206 -17.73 4.72 13.18
N PRO A 207 -18.65 5.13 14.09
CA PRO A 207 -18.84 4.35 15.29
C PRO A 207 -19.25 2.95 14.84
N ALA A 208 -18.41 1.95 15.16
CA ALA A 208 -18.65 0.55 14.86
C ALA A 208 -19.95 0.02 15.50
N THR A 209 -20.74 0.87 16.17
CA THR A 209 -22.07 0.57 16.66
C THR A 209 -23.03 0.19 15.53
N ASP A 210 -22.87 0.74 14.32
CA ASP A 210 -23.66 0.37 13.15
C ASP A 210 -22.77 -0.32 12.10
N PHE A 211 -22.67 -1.66 12.21
CA PHE A 211 -21.87 -2.48 11.28
C PHE A 211 -22.35 -2.36 9.83
N PHE A 212 -23.66 -2.15 9.66
CA PHE A 212 -24.26 -2.05 8.35
C PHE A 212 -23.79 -0.79 7.64
N ARG A 213 -23.94 0.36 8.29
CA ARG A 213 -23.46 1.63 7.74
C ARG A 213 -21.95 1.62 7.52
N TYR A 214 -21.19 1.04 8.45
CA TYR A 214 -19.75 0.90 8.30
C TYR A 214 -19.37 0.12 7.03
N SER A 215 -19.91 -1.09 6.87
CA SER A 215 -19.64 -1.94 5.70
C SER A 215 -20.11 -1.29 4.39
N TYR A 216 -21.25 -0.60 4.42
CA TYR A 216 -21.79 0.12 3.26
C TYR A 216 -20.83 1.23 2.78
N GLU A 217 -20.33 2.07 3.68
CA GLU A 217 -19.40 3.15 3.31
C GLU A 217 -18.07 2.61 2.81
N LEU A 218 -17.52 1.55 3.43
CA LEU A 218 -16.30 0.89 2.95
C LEU A 218 -16.45 0.33 1.54
N LEU A 219 -17.61 -0.24 1.21
CA LEU A 219 -17.85 -0.76 -0.13
C LEU A 219 -18.07 0.34 -1.15
N LYS A 220 -18.70 1.44 -0.76
CA LYS A 220 -18.91 2.60 -1.65
C LYS A 220 -17.59 3.20 -2.15
N THR A 221 -16.53 3.18 -1.34
CA THR A 221 -15.17 3.57 -1.78
C THR A 221 -14.48 2.49 -2.63
N SER A 222 -15.04 1.28 -2.66
CA SER A 222 -14.43 0.10 -3.25
C SER A 222 -14.96 -0.28 -4.61
N ILE A 223 -16.25 -0.01 -4.89
CA ILE A 223 -16.87 -0.29 -6.17
C ILE A 223 -16.36 0.66 -7.27
N ASP A 224 -16.40 0.20 -8.52
CA ASP A 224 -16.14 1.05 -9.69
C ASP A 224 -17.30 2.02 -9.97
N GLN A 225 -17.06 2.99 -10.86
CA GLN A 225 -18.08 3.98 -11.27
C GLN A 225 -19.26 3.36 -12.03
N GLU A 226 -19.13 2.10 -12.46
CA GLU A 226 -20.15 1.36 -13.21
C GLU A 226 -21.03 0.50 -12.29
N SER A 227 -20.81 0.55 -10.97
CA SER A 227 -21.50 -0.28 -9.99
C SER A 227 -22.31 0.56 -9.01
N ILE A 228 -23.47 0.04 -8.62
CA ILE A 228 -24.37 0.69 -7.64
C ILE A 228 -24.62 -0.27 -6.49
N ILE A 229 -24.57 0.24 -5.26
CA ILE A 229 -25.00 -0.50 -4.07
C ILE A 229 -26.45 -0.13 -3.76
N SER A 230 -27.34 -1.11 -3.80
CA SER A 230 -28.73 -0.96 -3.37
C SER A 230 -29.00 -1.76 -2.09
N LYS A 231 -29.85 -1.22 -1.21
CA LYS A 231 -30.36 -2.00 -0.08
C LYS A 231 -31.30 -3.09 -0.61
N SER A 232 -31.29 -4.26 0.02
CA SER A 232 -32.35 -5.24 -0.24
C SER A 232 -33.69 -4.69 0.26
N ASN A 233 -34.80 -5.08 -0.36
CA ASN A 233 -36.14 -4.66 0.05
C ASN A 233 -36.58 -5.25 1.41
N ASN A 234 -35.77 -6.14 2.02
CA ASN A 234 -36.02 -6.64 3.35
C ASN A 234 -35.50 -5.63 4.38
N PHE A 235 -36.33 -5.33 5.38
CA PHE A 235 -36.05 -4.41 6.49
C PHE A 235 -34.90 -4.86 7.41
N ASP A 236 -34.27 -6.01 7.14
CA ASP A 236 -33.08 -6.46 7.87
C ASP A 236 -31.83 -5.76 7.35
N GLU A 237 -31.18 -4.99 8.23
CA GLU A 237 -29.92 -4.28 8.01
C GLU A 237 -28.71 -5.23 7.93
N THR A 238 -28.83 -6.31 7.15
CA THR A 238 -27.80 -7.35 7.00
C THR A 238 -27.52 -7.71 5.55
N GLU A 239 -28.18 -7.06 4.58
CA GLU A 239 -28.03 -7.37 3.16
C GLU A 239 -28.02 -6.11 2.27
N PHE A 240 -27.11 -6.11 1.30
CA PHE A 240 -27.16 -5.19 0.16
C PHE A 240 -26.70 -5.90 -1.13
N LYS A 241 -27.01 -5.29 -2.27
CA LYS A 241 -26.67 -5.80 -3.60
C LYS A 241 -25.76 -4.83 -4.31
N ILE A 242 -24.68 -5.34 -4.90
CA ILE A 242 -23.82 -4.59 -5.80
C ILE A 242 -24.21 -4.97 -7.23
N THR A 243 -24.73 -4.02 -7.98
CA THR A 243 -25.16 -4.25 -9.37
C THR A 243 -24.27 -3.48 -10.32
N ASN A 244 -23.57 -4.18 -11.21
CA ASN A 244 -22.86 -3.53 -12.30
C ASN A 244 -23.87 -3.13 -13.39
N ILE A 245 -23.92 -1.84 -13.71
CA ILE A 245 -24.92 -1.25 -14.60
C ILE A 245 -24.74 -1.75 -16.05
N VAL A 246 -23.48 -2.04 -16.44
CA VAL A 246 -23.10 -2.44 -17.80
C VAL A 246 -23.28 -3.94 -18.01
N SER A 247 -22.66 -4.77 -17.19
CA SER A 247 -22.71 -6.24 -17.32
C SER A 247 -24.00 -6.85 -16.77
N LYS A 248 -24.79 -6.09 -16.00
CA LYS A 248 -25.97 -6.55 -15.25
C LYS A 248 -25.67 -7.63 -14.20
N LYS A 249 -24.40 -7.90 -13.92
CA LYS A 249 -23.97 -8.83 -12.88
C LYS A 249 -24.38 -8.30 -11.50
N VAL A 250 -24.95 -9.17 -10.66
CA VAL A 250 -25.39 -8.83 -9.31
C VAL A 250 -24.60 -9.64 -8.30
N ILE A 251 -23.93 -8.95 -7.38
CA ILE A 251 -23.25 -9.56 -6.23
C ILE A 251 -24.14 -9.34 -5.01
N LEU A 252 -24.56 -10.43 -4.38
CA LEU A 252 -25.21 -10.40 -3.09
C LEU A 252 -24.15 -10.18 -2.01
N VAL A 253 -24.40 -9.26 -1.08
CA VAL A 253 -23.53 -9.09 0.07
C VAL A 253 -24.31 -9.25 1.36
N LYS A 254 -23.81 -10.13 2.23
CA LYS A 254 -24.39 -10.47 3.52
C LYS A 254 -23.46 -10.05 4.64
N LEU A 255 -24.01 -9.39 5.64
CA LEU A 255 -23.34 -9.11 6.89
C LEU A 255 -23.75 -10.17 7.91
N ILE A 256 -22.78 -10.80 8.57
CA ILE A 256 -23.06 -11.84 9.56
C ILE A 256 -22.39 -11.58 10.90
N THR A 257 -23.06 -12.03 11.95
CA THR A 257 -22.66 -11.89 13.36
C THR A 257 -21.83 -13.09 13.83
N GLU A 258 -21.34 -13.01 15.08
CA GLU A 258 -20.34 -13.90 15.69
C GLU A 258 -20.70 -15.40 15.65
N ASP A 259 -22.00 -15.72 15.73
CA ASP A 259 -22.47 -17.10 15.83
C ASP A 259 -22.23 -17.95 14.57
N TYR A 260 -22.20 -17.32 13.39
CA TYR A 260 -22.08 -18.03 12.12
C TYR A 260 -20.63 -18.20 11.67
N VAL A 261 -19.73 -17.31 12.09
CA VAL A 261 -18.36 -17.23 11.54
C VAL A 261 -17.41 -18.21 12.22
N THR A 262 -17.75 -18.65 13.43
CA THR A 262 -16.91 -19.54 14.24
C THR A 262 -17.32 -21.02 14.15
N ASN A 263 -18.50 -21.33 13.61
CA ASN A 263 -19.06 -22.68 13.57
C ASN A 263 -19.45 -23.09 12.14
N ILE A 264 -18.75 -24.07 11.56
CA ILE A 264 -18.98 -24.54 10.20
C ILE A 264 -20.38 -25.13 9.96
N GLY A 265 -20.97 -25.77 10.96
CA GLY A 265 -22.32 -26.34 10.86
C GLY A 265 -23.38 -25.26 10.67
N LYS A 266 -23.35 -24.24 11.55
CA LYS A 266 -24.23 -23.06 11.45
C LYS A 266 -23.98 -22.27 10.17
N PHE A 267 -22.71 -22.13 9.77
CA PHE A 267 -22.35 -21.45 8.52
C PHE A 267 -22.97 -22.15 7.30
N LYS A 268 -22.87 -23.48 7.22
CA LYS A 268 -23.46 -24.28 6.13
C LYS A 268 -24.98 -24.18 6.10
N GLU A 269 -25.63 -24.22 7.25
CA GLU A 269 -27.09 -24.06 7.35
C GLU A 269 -27.53 -22.68 6.83
N PHE A 270 -26.87 -21.61 7.29
CA PHE A 270 -27.09 -20.25 6.80
C PHE A 270 -26.88 -20.15 5.29
N PHE A 271 -25.77 -20.69 4.81
CA PHE A 271 -25.35 -20.63 3.41
C PHE A 271 -26.31 -21.35 2.46
N ASN A 272 -26.81 -22.52 2.85
CA ASN A 272 -27.72 -23.33 2.03
C ASN A 272 -29.10 -22.67 1.81
N ASN A 273 -29.45 -21.67 2.63
CA ASN A 273 -30.72 -20.95 2.53
C ASN A 273 -30.63 -19.70 1.64
N LEU A 274 -29.49 -19.45 0.99
CA LEU A 274 -29.27 -18.26 0.17
C LEU A 274 -29.34 -18.60 -1.33
N GLU A 275 -30.12 -17.82 -2.07
CA GLU A 275 -30.08 -17.79 -3.53
C GLU A 275 -29.14 -16.66 -3.99
N TYR A 276 -28.07 -17.01 -4.70
CA TYR A 276 -27.08 -16.05 -5.20
C TYR A 276 -26.39 -16.55 -6.48
N GLU A 277 -25.88 -15.60 -7.27
CA GLU A 277 -24.96 -15.87 -8.39
C GLU A 277 -23.50 -15.66 -7.93
N ASP A 278 -23.24 -14.54 -7.26
CA ASP A 278 -22.03 -14.24 -6.52
C ASP A 278 -22.39 -13.72 -5.12
N LEU A 279 -21.63 -14.14 -4.12
CA LEU A 279 -21.85 -13.84 -2.72
C LEU A 279 -20.57 -13.32 -2.07
N ILE A 280 -20.67 -12.16 -1.41
CA ILE A 280 -19.66 -11.68 -0.47
C ILE A 280 -20.26 -11.74 0.93
N ILE A 281 -19.55 -12.37 1.87
CA ILE A 281 -19.95 -12.44 3.27
C ILE A 281 -18.97 -11.60 4.08
N ILE A 282 -19.46 -10.59 4.76
CA ILE A 282 -18.65 -9.67 5.56
C ILE A 282 -18.91 -9.91 7.04
N SER A 283 -17.85 -10.04 7.83
CA SER A 283 -17.94 -10.16 9.29
C SER A 283 -16.96 -9.23 10.01
N LYS A 284 -17.34 -8.84 11.24
CA LYS A 284 -16.49 -8.14 12.20
C LYS A 284 -15.43 -9.02 12.85
N ILE A 285 -15.63 -10.34 12.78
CA ILE A 285 -14.78 -11.35 13.39
C ILE A 285 -14.13 -12.16 12.29
N ASP A 286 -12.93 -12.66 12.58
CA ASP A 286 -12.26 -13.56 11.66
C ASP A 286 -12.99 -14.90 11.57
N PHE A 287 -13.13 -15.41 10.35
CA PHE A 287 -13.76 -16.71 10.12
C PHE A 287 -12.88 -17.84 10.67
N SER A 288 -13.49 -18.87 11.24
CA SER A 288 -12.74 -20.05 11.65
C SER A 288 -12.08 -20.73 10.44
N GLN A 289 -11.00 -21.45 10.70
CA GLN A 289 -10.24 -22.13 9.65
C GLN A 289 -11.13 -23.08 8.83
N ASP A 290 -12.03 -23.84 9.47
CA ASP A 290 -12.94 -24.76 8.78
C ASP A 290 -13.89 -24.03 7.81
N VAL A 291 -14.33 -22.81 8.16
CA VAL A 291 -15.17 -21.97 7.29
C VAL A 291 -14.37 -21.43 6.11
N LYS A 292 -13.15 -20.95 6.37
CA LYS A 292 -12.23 -20.48 5.32
C LYS A 292 -11.92 -21.60 4.33
N GLU A 293 -11.57 -22.79 4.82
CA GLU A 293 -11.31 -23.98 4.02
C GLU A 293 -12.54 -24.39 3.18
N TYR A 294 -13.73 -24.37 3.78
CA TYR A 294 -14.97 -24.69 3.08
C TYR A 294 -15.23 -23.69 1.93
N VAL A 295 -15.09 -22.38 2.17
CA VAL A 295 -15.32 -21.38 1.11
C VAL A 295 -14.29 -21.44 -0.01
N CYS A 296 -13.04 -21.80 0.27
CA CYS A 296 -12.05 -22.07 -0.79
C CYS A 296 -12.47 -23.19 -1.75
N SER A 297 -13.38 -24.09 -1.36
CA SER A 297 -13.93 -25.14 -2.22
C SER A 297 -15.15 -24.72 -3.05
N LEU A 298 -15.74 -23.55 -2.76
CA LEU A 298 -16.95 -23.05 -3.40
C LEU A 298 -16.64 -22.11 -4.57
N GLU A 299 -17.57 -22.01 -5.52
CA GLU A 299 -17.50 -21.01 -6.60
C GLU A 299 -18.27 -19.75 -6.23
N ASN A 300 -17.75 -18.59 -6.63
CA ASN A 300 -18.42 -17.29 -6.51
C ASN A 300 -18.77 -16.84 -5.07
N VAL A 301 -18.16 -17.46 -4.06
CA VAL A 301 -18.35 -17.08 -2.65
C VAL A 301 -17.04 -16.48 -2.15
N SER A 302 -17.12 -15.31 -1.54
CA SER A 302 -15.98 -14.62 -0.94
C SER A 302 -16.26 -14.23 0.51
N LEU A 303 -15.23 -14.30 1.35
CA LEU A 303 -15.26 -13.90 2.74
C LEU A 303 -14.47 -12.61 2.92
N VAL A 304 -15.01 -11.69 3.72
CA VAL A 304 -14.33 -10.46 4.11
C VAL A 304 -14.39 -10.34 5.63
N SER A 305 -13.23 -10.29 6.28
CA SER A 305 -13.12 -10.03 7.71
C SER A 305 -12.61 -8.61 7.95
N VAL A 306 -13.46 -7.77 8.51
CA VAL A 306 -13.15 -6.37 8.86
C VAL A 306 -13.18 -6.24 10.36
N ASN A 307 -12.03 -6.38 11.01
CA ASN A 307 -11.96 -6.27 12.46
C ASN A 307 -12.20 -4.82 12.88
N ASN A 308 -13.16 -4.59 13.80
CA ASN A 308 -13.49 -3.25 14.34
C ASN A 308 -12.32 -2.55 15.04
N ASN A 309 -11.26 -3.27 15.38
CA ASN A 309 -10.09 -2.71 16.03
C ASN A 309 -9.15 -1.96 15.07
N TYR A 310 -9.45 -1.96 13.76
CA TYR A 310 -8.57 -1.43 12.75
C TYR A 310 -9.28 -0.46 11.80
N ASP A 311 -8.60 0.62 11.44
CA ASP A 311 -9.08 1.69 10.56
C ASP A 311 -9.04 1.28 9.07
N ALA A 312 -9.90 0.35 8.66
CA ALA A 312 -10.01 0.00 7.24
C ALA A 312 -10.58 1.18 6.46
N ILE A 313 -9.91 1.59 5.37
CA ILE A 313 -10.30 2.75 4.55
C ILE A 313 -11.24 2.35 3.40
N ASN A 314 -11.20 1.08 2.99
CA ASN A 314 -12.01 0.47 1.93
C ASN A 314 -12.02 -1.06 2.09
N ILE A 315 -12.82 -1.79 1.30
CA ILE A 315 -12.76 -3.26 1.14
C ILE A 315 -12.44 -3.55 -0.32
N PRO A 316 -11.19 -3.91 -0.71
CA PRO A 316 -10.79 -4.05 -2.10
C PRO A 316 -11.39 -5.30 -2.78
N ILE A 317 -12.71 -5.32 -3.00
CA ILE A 317 -13.47 -6.43 -3.58
C ILE A 317 -13.02 -6.79 -5.01
N ASP A 318 -12.43 -5.84 -5.74
CA ASP A 318 -11.84 -6.11 -7.04
C ASP A 318 -10.66 -7.09 -6.96
N CYS A 319 -10.05 -7.24 -5.78
CA CYS A 319 -9.00 -8.23 -5.59
C CYS A 319 -9.50 -9.67 -5.78
N PHE A 320 -10.78 -9.96 -5.58
CA PHE A 320 -11.33 -11.29 -5.87
C PHE A 320 -11.33 -11.65 -7.36
N LYS A 321 -11.21 -10.65 -8.25
CA LYS A 321 -11.10 -10.88 -9.71
C LYS A 321 -9.68 -11.28 -10.14
N ILE A 322 -8.71 -11.19 -9.23
CA ILE A 322 -7.31 -11.50 -9.54
C ILE A 322 -7.19 -13.01 -9.75
N LYS A 323 -6.67 -13.39 -10.92
CA LYS A 323 -6.28 -14.76 -11.20
C LYS A 323 -4.91 -15.04 -10.60
N THR A 324 -4.90 -15.72 -9.47
CA THR A 324 -3.68 -16.27 -8.86
C THR A 324 -3.45 -17.70 -9.34
N SER A 325 -2.20 -18.08 -9.59
CA SER A 325 -1.85 -19.47 -9.87
C SER A 325 -0.69 -19.90 -8.98
N HIS A 326 -0.80 -21.11 -8.44
CA HIS A 326 0.26 -21.78 -7.74
C HIS A 326 0.94 -22.74 -8.70
N SER A 327 2.20 -22.49 -9.01
CA SER A 327 3.02 -23.40 -9.81
C SER A 327 3.88 -24.22 -8.86
N ASN A 328 3.71 -25.54 -8.85
CA ASN A 328 4.66 -26.44 -8.19
C ASN A 328 5.44 -27.25 -9.22
N LEU A 329 6.63 -27.71 -8.86
CA LEU A 329 7.35 -28.69 -9.66
C LEU A 329 6.95 -30.10 -9.25
N LYS A 330 6.81 -30.97 -10.24
CA LYS A 330 6.51 -32.38 -10.06
C LYS A 330 7.51 -33.21 -10.85
N LEU A 331 8.08 -34.19 -10.18
CA LEU A 331 8.93 -35.20 -10.78
C LEU A 331 8.02 -36.21 -11.51
N THR A 332 8.21 -36.39 -12.82
CA THR A 332 7.38 -37.29 -13.63
C THR A 332 8.03 -38.65 -13.82
N SER A 333 9.35 -38.67 -14.03
CA SER A 333 10.11 -39.92 -14.15
C SER A 333 11.56 -39.72 -13.72
N VAL A 334 12.20 -40.82 -13.32
CA VAL A 334 13.64 -40.90 -13.04
C VAL A 334 14.18 -42.08 -13.82
N SER A 335 15.11 -41.84 -14.74
CA SER A 335 15.63 -42.85 -15.66
C SER A 335 17.02 -43.36 -15.26
N LYS A 336 17.77 -42.59 -14.48
CA LYS A 336 19.07 -42.98 -13.93
C LYS A 336 19.21 -42.45 -12.52
N THR A 337 19.71 -43.28 -11.61
CA THR A 337 20.06 -42.88 -10.24
C THR A 337 21.30 -43.63 -9.79
N ILE A 338 22.40 -42.89 -9.57
CA ILE A 338 23.63 -43.40 -8.99
C ILE A 338 24.04 -42.46 -7.87
N ILE A 339 24.25 -43.02 -6.68
CA ILE A 339 24.78 -42.29 -5.53
C ILE A 339 26.11 -42.90 -5.14
N GLY A 340 27.11 -42.05 -4.94
CA GLY A 340 28.43 -42.43 -4.46
C GLY A 340 28.83 -41.63 -3.22
N VAL A 341 29.73 -42.18 -2.42
CA VAL A 341 30.35 -41.50 -1.27
C VAL A 341 31.88 -41.54 -1.41
N LEU A 342 32.58 -40.81 -0.53
CA LEU A 342 34.03 -40.97 -0.39
C LEU A 342 34.37 -42.37 0.13
N GLN A 343 35.59 -42.85 -0.16
CA GLN A 343 36.01 -44.21 0.20
C GLN A 343 36.00 -44.45 1.72
N GLU A 344 36.32 -43.42 2.51
CA GLU A 344 36.28 -43.44 3.97
C GLU A 344 34.86 -43.63 4.54
N ASP A 345 33.84 -43.17 3.82
CA ASP A 345 32.42 -43.25 4.22
C ASP A 345 31.71 -44.51 3.70
N ALA A 346 32.40 -45.34 2.92
CA ALA A 346 31.79 -46.48 2.23
C ALA A 346 31.17 -47.53 3.18
N GLN A 347 31.75 -47.72 4.37
CA GLN A 347 31.21 -48.64 5.37
C GLN A 347 29.87 -48.15 5.93
N LEU A 348 29.76 -46.88 6.29
CA LEU A 348 28.52 -46.28 6.82
C LEU A 348 27.41 -46.28 5.76
N PHE A 349 27.77 -45.98 4.50
CA PHE A 349 26.83 -45.96 3.38
C PHE A 349 26.30 -47.36 2.98
N SER A 350 26.98 -48.43 3.38
CA SER A 350 26.60 -49.81 3.01
C SER A 350 25.19 -50.22 3.45
N SER A 351 24.68 -49.59 4.51
CA SER A 351 23.31 -49.76 5.03
C SER A 351 22.20 -49.38 4.03
N LEU A 352 22.54 -48.56 3.02
CA LEU A 352 21.61 -48.07 1.99
C LEU A 352 21.79 -48.74 0.63
N ARG A 353 22.80 -49.60 0.46
CA ARG A 353 23.27 -50.11 -0.85
C ARG A 353 22.21 -50.90 -1.65
N ASN A 354 21.21 -51.45 -0.97
CA ASN A 354 20.14 -52.26 -1.58
C ASN A 354 18.75 -51.61 -1.46
N LYS A 355 18.65 -50.39 -0.93
CA LYS A 355 17.38 -49.69 -0.81
C LYS A 355 17.16 -48.82 -2.05
N PRO A 356 15.98 -48.89 -2.70
CA PRO A 356 15.63 -47.94 -3.75
C PRO A 356 15.72 -46.51 -3.20
N VAL A 357 16.47 -45.65 -3.89
CA VAL A 357 16.78 -44.29 -3.41
C VAL A 357 15.51 -43.45 -3.18
N ASN A 358 14.47 -43.71 -3.97
CA ASN A 358 13.15 -43.10 -3.86
C ASN A 358 12.34 -43.57 -2.63
N GLU A 359 12.76 -44.64 -1.94
CA GLU A 359 12.04 -45.22 -0.79
C GLU A 359 12.72 -44.94 0.56
N VAL A 360 13.88 -44.27 0.56
CA VAL A 360 14.68 -44.07 1.78
C VAL A 360 14.19 -42.90 2.65
N GLY A 361 13.10 -42.24 2.27
CA GLY A 361 12.49 -41.14 3.02
C GLY A 361 13.33 -39.85 3.05
N LYS A 362 13.10 -39.02 4.08
CA LYS A 362 13.77 -37.72 4.27
C LYS A 362 15.13 -37.88 4.94
N ILE A 363 16.15 -38.19 4.13
CA ILE A 363 17.53 -38.36 4.61
C ILE A 363 18.56 -37.51 3.86
N PHE A 364 18.17 -36.81 2.80
CA PHE A 364 19.09 -35.96 2.04
C PHE A 364 19.17 -34.58 2.67
N SER A 365 20.27 -33.86 2.45
CA SER A 365 20.40 -32.47 2.90
C SER A 365 21.35 -31.67 2.02
N LEU A 366 21.10 -30.37 1.92
CA LEU A 366 21.96 -29.39 1.22
C LEU A 366 22.79 -28.54 2.20
N ASP A 367 22.41 -28.52 3.47
CA ASP A 367 22.92 -27.60 4.49
C ASP A 367 23.25 -28.28 5.83
N LYS A 368 23.04 -29.59 5.95
CA LYS A 368 23.15 -30.40 7.18
C LYS A 368 22.17 -30.00 8.29
N VAL A 369 21.12 -29.27 7.96
CA VAL A 369 20.07 -28.84 8.89
C VAL A 369 18.73 -29.40 8.44
N ASN A 370 18.35 -29.13 7.19
CA ASN A 370 17.08 -29.52 6.64
C ASN A 370 17.20 -30.88 5.94
N LEU A 371 16.36 -31.83 6.36
CA LEU A 371 16.24 -33.14 5.74
C LEU A 371 15.14 -33.13 4.69
N ILE A 372 15.51 -33.52 3.47
CA ILE A 372 14.64 -33.58 2.31
C ILE A 372 14.60 -35.01 1.76
N ASP A 373 13.53 -35.34 1.04
CA ASP A 373 13.47 -36.61 0.31
C ASP A 373 14.19 -36.53 -1.06
N PHE A 374 14.30 -37.66 -1.75
CA PHE A 374 14.98 -37.71 -3.04
C PHE A 374 14.27 -36.88 -4.13
N LYS A 375 12.94 -36.76 -4.05
CA LYS A 375 12.15 -35.98 -5.01
C LYS A 375 12.41 -34.49 -4.83
N GLU A 376 12.34 -34.01 -3.59
CA GLU A 376 12.70 -32.64 -3.19
C GLU A 376 14.14 -32.31 -3.58
N LEU A 377 15.08 -33.24 -3.36
CA LEU A 377 16.46 -33.11 -3.80
C LEU A 377 16.55 -32.86 -5.32
N CYS A 378 15.89 -33.66 -6.15
CA CYS A 378 15.90 -33.48 -7.60
C CYS A 378 15.28 -32.13 -8.00
N LEU A 379 14.08 -31.82 -7.50
CA LEU A 379 13.33 -30.63 -7.88
C LEU A 379 14.00 -29.32 -7.42
N SER A 380 14.74 -29.33 -6.30
CA SER A 380 15.52 -28.18 -5.82
C SER A 380 16.60 -27.70 -6.81
N GLN A 381 16.97 -28.54 -7.78
CA GLN A 381 17.99 -28.23 -8.77
C GLN A 381 17.41 -27.69 -10.09
N VAL A 382 16.09 -27.74 -10.26
CA VAL A 382 15.42 -27.32 -11.49
C VAL A 382 15.40 -25.79 -11.56
N VAL A 383 15.98 -25.24 -12.62
CA VAL A 383 15.89 -23.81 -12.94
C VAL A 383 14.99 -23.64 -14.17
N ILE A 384 13.78 -23.14 -13.96
CA ILE A 384 12.83 -22.89 -15.04
C ILE A 384 13.32 -21.70 -15.88
N LYS A 385 13.63 -21.94 -17.15
CA LYS A 385 13.99 -20.90 -18.13
C LYS A 385 12.90 -20.79 -19.20
N ASN A 386 12.58 -19.56 -19.59
CA ASN A 386 11.69 -19.24 -20.72
C ASN A 386 10.28 -19.85 -20.65
N GLY A 387 9.67 -19.91 -19.45
CA GLY A 387 8.28 -20.37 -19.29
C GLY A 387 8.02 -21.83 -19.65
N LYS A 388 9.05 -22.69 -19.70
CA LYS A 388 8.87 -24.12 -19.94
C LYS A 388 8.06 -24.76 -18.80
N THR A 389 7.07 -25.57 -19.17
CA THR A 389 6.22 -26.30 -18.23
C THR A 389 6.63 -27.77 -18.03
N GLN A 390 7.62 -28.25 -18.78
CA GLN A 390 8.20 -29.57 -18.61
C GLN A 390 9.65 -29.59 -19.12
N GLY A 391 10.44 -30.54 -18.63
CA GLY A 391 11.83 -30.68 -19.04
C GLY A 391 12.48 -31.97 -18.57
N LYS A 392 13.64 -32.26 -19.15
CA LYS A 392 14.56 -33.29 -18.68
C LYS A 392 15.79 -32.62 -18.06
N MET A 393 16.33 -33.20 -17.00
CA MET A 393 17.51 -32.69 -16.33
C MET A 393 18.44 -33.83 -15.92
N SER A 394 19.74 -33.56 -16.04
CA SER A 394 20.80 -34.46 -15.61
C SER A 394 21.60 -33.76 -14.52
N LEU A 395 21.64 -34.37 -13.34
CA LEU A 395 22.53 -34.00 -12.25
C LEU A 395 23.74 -34.92 -12.34
N ASN A 396 24.94 -34.34 -12.36
CA ASN A 396 26.17 -35.09 -12.26
C ASN A 396 27.13 -34.33 -11.35
N TYR A 397 27.08 -34.68 -10.07
CA TYR A 397 27.91 -34.12 -9.02
C TYR A 397 28.75 -35.21 -8.41
N LYS A 398 30.04 -34.94 -8.25
CA LYS A 398 30.96 -35.83 -7.56
C LYS A 398 31.10 -35.38 -6.11
N PRO A 399 31.41 -36.29 -5.17
CA PRO A 399 31.62 -35.92 -3.76
C PRO A 399 32.76 -34.91 -3.56
N ARG A 400 33.59 -34.66 -4.57
CA ARG A 400 34.71 -33.71 -4.52
C ARG A 400 34.37 -32.33 -5.09
N ASP A 401 33.17 -32.15 -5.64
CA ASP A 401 32.76 -30.87 -6.23
C ASP A 401 32.46 -29.84 -5.13
N LYS A 402 32.47 -28.55 -5.52
CA LYS A 402 32.20 -27.42 -4.61
C LYS A 402 30.78 -27.40 -4.05
N LYS A 403 29.84 -28.06 -4.72
CA LYS A 403 28.45 -28.15 -4.27
C LYS A 403 28.32 -29.39 -3.41
N ASP A 404 27.90 -29.19 -2.17
CA ASP A 404 27.81 -30.26 -1.21
C ASP A 404 26.39 -30.83 -1.15
N PHE A 405 26.26 -32.10 -1.47
CA PHE A 405 25.06 -32.89 -1.18
C PHE A 405 25.40 -33.83 -0.03
N PHE A 406 24.46 -33.98 0.91
CA PHE A 406 24.65 -34.84 2.07
C PHE A 406 23.53 -35.87 2.18
N ILE A 407 23.86 -36.99 2.82
CA ILE A 407 22.90 -37.97 3.30
C ILE A 407 23.12 -38.16 4.80
N LYS A 408 22.04 -38.15 5.59
CA LYS A 408 22.07 -38.42 7.02
C LYS A 408 21.88 -39.92 7.23
N ILE A 409 22.88 -40.56 7.81
CA ILE A 409 22.82 -41.96 8.26
C ILE A 409 23.11 -41.94 9.76
N ASP A 410 22.16 -42.44 10.54
CA ASP A 410 22.13 -42.27 11.99
C ASP A 410 22.26 -40.76 12.33
N ASP A 411 23.24 -40.35 13.13
CA ASP A 411 23.49 -38.94 13.44
C ASP A 411 24.64 -38.31 12.64
N THR A 412 25.07 -38.95 11.55
CA THR A 412 26.21 -38.48 10.74
C THR A 412 25.77 -38.05 9.35
N PHE A 413 26.25 -36.89 8.90
CA PHE A 413 26.10 -36.41 7.53
C PHE A 413 27.29 -36.82 6.67
N LEU A 414 27.04 -37.65 5.66
CA LEU A 414 28.04 -38.09 4.68
C LEU A 414 27.89 -37.27 3.41
N LYS A 415 29.01 -36.83 2.83
CA LYS A 415 28.99 -36.13 1.54
C LYS A 415 28.80 -37.11 0.41
N ILE A 416 27.82 -36.85 -0.45
CA ILE A 416 27.45 -37.73 -1.56
C ILE A 416 27.75 -37.07 -2.91
N GLY A 417 28.07 -37.92 -3.88
CA GLY A 417 27.98 -37.63 -5.31
C GLY A 417 26.70 -38.22 -5.86
N VAL A 418 26.10 -37.54 -6.81
CA VAL A 418 24.79 -37.86 -7.36
C VAL A 418 24.89 -37.78 -8.87
N GLU A 419 24.58 -38.88 -9.55
CA GLU A 419 24.35 -38.91 -10.99
C GLU A 419 22.91 -39.36 -11.25
N VAL A 420 22.04 -38.41 -11.60
CA VAL A 420 20.61 -38.64 -11.75
C VAL A 420 20.09 -38.00 -13.03
N ASP A 421 19.35 -38.77 -13.82
CA ASP A 421 18.59 -38.26 -14.96
C ASP A 421 17.10 -38.34 -14.62
N PHE A 422 16.40 -37.21 -14.75
CA PHE A 422 14.99 -37.14 -14.41
C PHE A 422 14.21 -36.17 -15.29
N GLU A 423 12.90 -36.39 -15.34
CA GLU A 423 11.94 -35.54 -16.01
C GLU A 423 11.05 -34.83 -14.98
N TRP A 424 10.71 -33.59 -15.28
CA TRP A 424 9.89 -32.76 -14.43
C TRP A 424 8.82 -32.04 -15.26
N GLU A 425 7.72 -31.71 -14.59
CA GLU A 425 6.66 -30.84 -15.10
C GLU A 425 6.30 -29.79 -14.04
N THR A 426 5.80 -28.63 -14.47
CA THR A 426 5.11 -27.70 -13.58
C THR A 426 3.65 -28.10 -13.50
N GLU A 427 3.20 -28.39 -12.28
CA GLU A 427 1.79 -28.49 -11.94
C GLU A 427 1.28 -27.09 -11.58
N ASN A 428 0.46 -26.52 -12.46
CA ASN A 428 -0.18 -25.23 -12.25
C ASN A 428 -1.58 -25.47 -11.70
N SER A 429 -1.83 -24.99 -10.49
CA SER A 429 -3.16 -24.97 -9.89
C SER A 429 -3.65 -23.53 -9.87
N GLU A 430 -4.81 -23.26 -10.46
CA GLU A 430 -5.46 -21.97 -10.29
C GLU A 430 -5.88 -21.82 -8.83
N LEU A 431 -5.43 -20.75 -8.18
CA LEU A 431 -5.81 -20.41 -6.82
C LEU A 431 -6.99 -19.45 -6.89
N LYS A 432 -8.13 -19.88 -6.35
CA LYS A 432 -9.24 -18.97 -6.04
C LYS A 432 -8.97 -18.39 -4.67
N SER A 433 -8.60 -17.14 -4.54
CA SER A 433 -8.30 -16.53 -3.24
C SER A 433 -9.53 -15.77 -2.76
N PRO A 434 -10.52 -16.44 -2.13
CA PRO A 434 -11.84 -15.88 -1.92
C PRO A 434 -11.92 -15.14 -0.58
N ILE A 435 -10.83 -15.10 0.18
CA ILE A 435 -10.81 -14.59 1.55
C ILE A 435 -10.00 -13.32 1.56
N LEU A 436 -10.57 -12.28 2.15
CA LEU A 436 -9.95 -10.98 2.31
C LEU A 436 -10.03 -10.58 3.79
N THR A 437 -8.89 -10.56 4.46
CA THR A 437 -8.81 -10.25 5.89
C THR A 437 -8.03 -8.97 6.10
N PHE A 438 -8.55 -8.05 6.92
CA PHE A 438 -7.84 -6.84 7.32
C PHE A 438 -7.09 -7.08 8.63
N ASP A 439 -5.77 -6.91 8.61
CA ASP A 439 -4.92 -7.22 9.76
C ASP A 439 -3.70 -6.30 9.84
N LYS A 440 -3.04 -6.24 11.00
CA LYS A 440 -1.81 -5.46 11.19
C LYS A 440 -0.58 -6.35 11.02
N THR A 441 0.43 -5.81 10.33
CA THR A 441 1.78 -6.40 10.32
C THR A 441 2.38 -6.38 11.74
N GLN A 442 3.48 -7.11 11.95
CA GLN A 442 4.26 -7.04 13.18
C GLN A 442 4.77 -5.61 13.50
N MET A 443 4.85 -4.74 12.49
CA MET A 443 5.23 -3.34 12.63
C MET A 443 4.03 -2.40 12.87
N GLY A 444 2.81 -2.94 13.03
CA GLY A 444 1.59 -2.18 13.31
C GLY A 444 0.92 -1.56 12.08
N ILE A 445 1.44 -1.81 10.88
CA ILE A 445 0.86 -1.32 9.61
C ILE A 445 -0.36 -2.15 9.26
N SER A 446 -1.53 -1.53 9.12
CA SER A 446 -2.77 -2.21 8.70
C SER A 446 -2.77 -2.47 7.19
N LEU A 447 -3.03 -3.72 6.80
CA LEU A 447 -3.05 -4.16 5.40
C LEU A 447 -4.23 -5.12 5.16
N TRP A 448 -4.71 -5.13 3.94
CA TRP A 448 -5.57 -6.21 3.46
C TRP A 448 -4.73 -7.41 3.06
N TYR A 449 -5.21 -8.60 3.36
CA TYR A 449 -4.60 -9.84 2.97
C TYR A 449 -5.58 -10.67 2.16
N LEU A 450 -5.18 -11.01 0.94
CA LEU A 450 -5.84 -11.98 0.11
C LEU A 450 -5.35 -13.38 0.52
N GLU A 451 -6.27 -14.23 0.96
CA GLU A 451 -5.96 -15.55 1.52
C GLU A 451 -6.56 -16.70 0.69
N ASN A 452 -5.85 -17.83 0.67
CA ASN A 452 -6.31 -19.09 0.09
C ASN A 452 -5.81 -20.28 0.94
N TYR A 453 -6.63 -21.33 1.00
CA TYR A 453 -6.23 -22.64 1.50
C TYR A 453 -6.20 -23.64 0.34
N LEU A 454 -5.04 -24.23 0.12
CA LEU A 454 -4.82 -25.28 -0.88
C LEU A 454 -4.65 -26.61 -0.15
N ILE A 455 -5.56 -27.53 -0.40
CA ILE A 455 -5.52 -28.90 0.16
C ILE A 455 -4.96 -29.83 -0.91
N LYS A 456 -3.79 -30.42 -0.67
CA LYS A 456 -3.16 -31.44 -1.53
C LYS A 456 -2.95 -32.72 -0.73
N GLY A 457 -3.86 -33.68 -0.88
CA GLY A 457 -3.85 -34.90 -0.06
C GLY A 457 -4.12 -34.56 1.41
N GLU A 458 -3.19 -34.91 2.29
CA GLU A 458 -3.25 -34.56 3.72
C GLU A 458 -2.57 -33.22 4.04
N GLU A 459 -1.78 -32.67 3.11
CA GLU A 459 -1.08 -31.40 3.31
C GLU A 459 -2.01 -30.21 3.05
N LYS A 460 -2.00 -29.26 3.99
CA LYS A 460 -2.73 -28.01 3.90
C LYS A 460 -1.74 -26.86 3.77
N ILE A 461 -1.87 -26.10 2.69
CA ILE A 461 -1.04 -24.92 2.43
C ILE A 461 -1.93 -23.69 2.57
N HIS A 462 -1.62 -22.83 3.56
CA HIS A 462 -2.24 -21.51 3.70
C HIS A 462 -1.37 -20.47 3.02
N ILE A 463 -1.96 -19.74 2.08
CA ILE A 463 -1.30 -18.69 1.31
C ILE A 463 -1.94 -17.37 1.72
N LYS A 464 -1.12 -16.40 2.13
CA LYS A 464 -1.54 -15.07 2.57
C LYS A 464 -0.73 -14.01 1.83
N ILE A 465 -1.42 -13.17 1.04
CA ILE A 465 -0.79 -12.19 0.14
C ILE A 465 -1.27 -10.78 0.55
N PRO A 466 -0.37 -9.87 0.96
CA PRO A 466 -0.77 -8.49 1.25
C PRO A 466 -1.19 -7.77 -0.03
N VAL A 467 -2.30 -7.04 0.03
CA VAL A 467 -2.87 -6.30 -1.09
C VAL A 467 -3.21 -4.87 -0.68
N ILE A 468 -2.98 -3.91 -1.59
CA ILE A 468 -3.30 -2.50 -1.37
C ILE A 468 -4.00 -1.98 -2.62
N LYS A 469 -5.14 -1.29 -2.44
CA LYS A 469 -5.81 -0.56 -3.52
C LYS A 469 -5.23 0.84 -3.63
N TYR A 470 -4.69 1.20 -4.79
CA TYR A 470 -4.13 2.52 -5.10
C TYR A 470 -5.02 3.24 -6.13
N GLY A 471 -5.93 4.10 -5.66
CA GLY A 471 -6.93 4.76 -6.53
C GLY A 471 -7.85 3.76 -7.22
N ASN A 472 -7.97 3.84 -8.55
CA ASN A 472 -8.73 2.87 -9.37
C ASN A 472 -7.93 1.61 -9.74
N THR A 473 -6.69 1.48 -9.27
CA THR A 473 -5.80 0.35 -9.59
C THR A 473 -5.45 -0.43 -8.33
N SER A 474 -5.34 -1.75 -8.41
CA SER A 474 -4.85 -2.58 -7.30
C SER A 474 -3.37 -2.87 -7.50
N ALA A 475 -2.55 -2.72 -6.46
CA ALA A 475 -1.13 -3.04 -6.48
C ALA A 475 -0.83 -4.16 -5.47
N PHE A 476 0.06 -5.07 -5.86
CA PHE A 476 0.57 -6.12 -4.99
C PHE A 476 1.92 -5.70 -4.45
N GLY A 477 2.09 -5.79 -3.14
CA GLY A 477 3.42 -5.86 -2.55
C GLY A 477 3.68 -7.31 -2.17
N PHE A 478 4.81 -7.89 -2.59
CA PHE A 478 5.42 -8.91 -1.74
C PHE A 478 6.13 -8.12 -0.63
N VAL A 479 5.67 -8.26 0.62
CA VAL A 479 6.39 -7.75 1.77
C VAL A 479 7.44 -8.77 2.17
#